data_AF-A0A527H6X3-F1
#
_entry.id   AF-A0A527H6X3-F1
#
_cell.length_a   1.000
_cell.length_b   1.000
_cell.length_c   1.000
_cell.angle_alpha   90.00
_cell.angle_beta   90.00
_cell.angle_gamma   90.00
#
_symmetry.space_group_name_H-M   'P 1'
#
loop_
_entity.id
_entity.type
_entity.pdbx_description
1 polymer ?
#
loop_
_entity_poly.entity_id
_entity_poly.type
_entity_poly.pdbx_seq_one_letter_code
_entity_poly.pdbx_strand_id
1 'polypeptide(L)'
;MGMMPLVIGIDIGTSGARAVAMRPDFSIAGHAAVPLDRFGSDGRAPTAWWQAVKTVLTELLSGIDRTAVRAIAVDGTSGTLLPVDAAGRPLAEPLMYNDKVDDDDILAAIARTAPAASAAHGATSGLAKALRFQHLPDIAAVLHQADWIAGNFSGRFDVSDENNALKTGYDVEARRWPEWIAATGMRVELLPR
;
A
#
# COMPACT_ATOMS: atom_id res chain seq x y z
N MET A 1 14.98 24.24 -26.67
CA MET A 1 13.94 24.35 -25.62
C MET A 1 14.12 23.13 -24.72
N GLY A 2 14.44 23.33 -23.44
CA GLY A 2 14.74 22.20 -22.55
C GLY A 2 13.49 21.31 -22.36
N MET A 3 13.70 19.99 -22.33
CA MET A 3 12.64 19.03 -22.02
C MET A 3 12.08 19.34 -20.62
N MET A 4 10.78 19.65 -20.52
CA MET A 4 10.15 19.90 -19.22
C MET A 4 9.95 18.56 -18.50
N PRO A 5 10.52 18.36 -17.30
CA PRO A 5 10.40 17.10 -16.58
C PRO A 5 8.95 16.83 -16.17
N LEU A 6 8.59 15.55 -16.08
CA LEU A 6 7.28 15.10 -15.62
C LEU A 6 7.43 14.22 -14.39
N VAL A 7 6.46 14.33 -13.49
CA VAL A 7 6.23 13.37 -12.39
C VAL A 7 4.87 12.72 -12.59
N ILE A 8 4.74 11.44 -12.23
CA ILE A 8 3.48 10.70 -12.33
C ILE A 8 2.97 10.39 -10.93
N GLY A 9 1.71 10.70 -10.65
CA GLY A 9 0.98 10.16 -9.50
C GLY A 9 0.04 9.05 -9.95
N ILE A 10 0.00 7.95 -9.20
CA ILE A 10 -0.93 6.82 -9.38
C ILE A 10 -1.84 6.76 -8.16
N ASP A 11 -3.14 6.64 -8.35
CA ASP A 11 -4.14 6.42 -7.31
C ASP A 11 -4.84 5.08 -7.58
N ILE A 12 -4.63 4.07 -6.73
CA ILE A 12 -5.34 2.79 -6.75
C ILE A 12 -6.39 2.76 -5.63
N GLY A 13 -7.61 3.14 -6.02
CA GLY A 13 -8.77 3.11 -5.14
C GLY A 13 -9.53 1.78 -5.18
N THR A 14 -10.72 1.79 -4.58
CA THR A 14 -11.61 0.62 -4.55
C THR A 14 -12.39 0.40 -5.84
N SER A 15 -12.52 1.42 -6.69
CA SER A 15 -13.29 1.35 -7.95
C SER A 15 -12.43 1.28 -9.21
N GLY A 16 -11.15 1.61 -9.13
CA GLY A 16 -10.30 1.77 -10.30
C GLY A 16 -8.92 2.34 -9.99
N ALA A 17 -8.10 2.43 -11.03
CA ALA A 17 -6.82 3.11 -11.00
C ALA A 17 -6.88 4.41 -11.80
N ARG A 18 -6.23 5.46 -11.31
CA ARG A 18 -6.02 6.73 -11.99
C ARG A 18 -4.53 7.04 -12.06
N ALA A 19 -4.11 7.73 -13.11
CA ALA A 19 -2.76 8.27 -13.19
C ALA A 19 -2.76 9.68 -13.78
N VAL A 20 -1.89 10.55 -13.26
CA VAL A 20 -1.72 11.93 -13.71
C VAL A 20 -0.24 12.21 -13.90
N ALA A 21 0.13 12.73 -15.06
CA ALA A 21 1.46 13.30 -15.30
C ALA A 21 1.42 14.82 -15.12
N MET A 22 2.31 15.35 -14.30
CA MET A 22 2.35 16.75 -13.91
C MET A 22 3.72 17.38 -14.18
N ARG A 23 3.73 18.65 -14.58
CA ARG A 23 4.94 19.49 -14.75
C ARG A 23 5.32 20.20 -13.45
N PRO A 24 6.53 20.80 -13.34
CA PRO A 24 6.95 21.52 -12.14
C PRO A 24 6.10 22.75 -11.78
N ASP A 25 5.39 23.30 -12.76
CA ASP A 25 4.42 24.40 -12.57
C ASP A 25 3.02 23.92 -12.16
N PHE A 26 2.89 22.64 -11.79
CA PHE A 26 1.65 21.93 -11.44
C PHE A 26 0.65 21.77 -12.59
N SER A 27 1.01 22.15 -13.82
CA SER A 27 0.14 21.88 -14.98
C SER A 27 0.11 20.39 -15.31
N ILE A 28 -1.07 19.90 -15.68
CA ILE A 28 -1.27 18.51 -16.10
C ILE A 28 -0.79 18.34 -17.54
N ALA A 29 0.09 17.38 -17.76
CA ALA A 29 0.56 16.97 -19.09
C ALA A 29 -0.29 15.85 -19.69
N GLY A 30 -0.91 15.03 -18.85
CA GLY A 30 -1.81 13.96 -19.25
C GLY A 30 -2.44 13.29 -18.04
N HIS A 31 -3.55 12.58 -18.26
CA HIS A 31 -4.21 11.75 -17.26
C HIS A 31 -4.87 10.55 -17.90
N ALA A 32 -5.10 9.50 -17.12
CA ALA A 32 -5.86 8.32 -17.53
C ALA A 32 -6.60 7.72 -16.32
N ALA A 33 -7.65 6.96 -16.57
CA ALA A 33 -8.39 6.23 -15.53
C ALA A 33 -8.98 4.94 -16.09
N VAL A 34 -8.90 3.86 -15.32
CA VAL A 34 -9.45 2.55 -15.69
C VAL A 34 -10.24 1.96 -14.51
N PRO A 35 -11.46 1.43 -14.74
CA PRO A 35 -12.22 0.78 -13.69
C PRO A 35 -11.65 -0.62 -13.38
N LEU A 36 -11.77 -1.05 -12.12
CA LEU A 36 -11.24 -2.36 -11.68
C LEU A 36 -12.03 -3.54 -12.23
N ASP A 37 -13.33 -3.37 -12.50
CA ASP A 37 -14.22 -4.41 -13.04
C ASP A 37 -13.82 -4.90 -14.44
N ARG A 38 -12.98 -4.13 -15.16
CA ARG A 38 -12.36 -4.54 -16.43
C ARG A 38 -11.39 -5.73 -16.25
N PHE A 39 -10.91 -5.97 -15.03
CA PHE A 39 -9.87 -6.96 -14.73
C PHE A 39 -10.40 -8.18 -13.96
N GLY A 40 -11.72 -8.37 -13.94
CA GLY A 40 -12.40 -9.51 -13.32
C GLY A 40 -13.51 -9.07 -12.37
N SER A 41 -14.24 -10.04 -11.84
CA SER A 41 -15.32 -9.80 -10.88
C SER A 41 -14.83 -9.43 -9.47
N ASP A 42 -13.58 -9.75 -9.16
CA ASP A 42 -12.98 -9.46 -7.86
C ASP A 42 -11.97 -8.31 -7.96
N GLY A 43 -12.46 -7.09 -7.71
CA GLY A 43 -11.63 -5.89 -7.63
C GLY A 43 -10.70 -5.84 -6.40
N ARG A 44 -10.76 -6.82 -5.49
CA ARG A 44 -9.87 -6.93 -4.33
C ARG A 44 -8.63 -7.75 -4.65
N ALA A 45 -8.61 -8.50 -5.75
CA ALA A 45 -7.47 -9.31 -6.12
C ALA A 45 -6.22 -8.45 -6.43
N PRO A 46 -5.04 -8.76 -5.85
CA PRO A 46 -3.80 -8.02 -6.16
C PRO A 46 -3.44 -8.03 -7.65
N THR A 47 -3.78 -9.12 -8.35
CA THR A 47 -3.62 -9.25 -9.80
C THR A 47 -4.45 -8.21 -10.56
N ALA A 48 -5.69 -7.95 -10.13
CA ALA A 48 -6.56 -6.94 -10.72
C ALA A 48 -5.99 -5.52 -10.48
N TRP A 49 -5.49 -5.23 -9.28
CA TRP A 49 -4.83 -3.96 -8.98
C TRP A 49 -3.63 -3.70 -9.90
N TRP A 50 -2.77 -4.71 -10.04
CA TRP A 50 -1.57 -4.56 -10.87
C TRP A 50 -1.91 -4.45 -12.36
N GLN A 51 -2.92 -5.17 -12.84
CA GLN A 51 -3.41 -5.01 -14.21
C GLN A 51 -3.99 -3.61 -14.45
N ALA A 52 -4.77 -3.06 -13.51
CA ALA A 52 -5.29 -1.70 -13.57
C ALA A 52 -4.16 -0.67 -13.63
N VAL A 53 -3.16 -0.78 -12.76
CA VAL A 53 -1.98 0.11 -12.73
C VAL A 53 -1.19 0.05 -14.04
N LYS A 54 -0.92 -1.14 -14.57
CA LYS A 54 -0.24 -1.29 -15.87
C LYS A 54 -1.03 -0.66 -17.01
N THR A 55 -2.35 -0.83 -17.00
CA THR A 55 -3.23 -0.34 -18.07
C THR A 55 -3.33 1.18 -18.03
N VAL A 56 -3.58 1.78 -16.86
CA VAL A 56 -3.68 3.23 -16.72
C VAL A 56 -2.36 3.93 -17.05
N LEU A 57 -1.21 3.33 -16.69
CA LEU A 57 0.09 3.86 -17.07
C LEU A 57 0.35 3.72 -18.57
N THR A 58 -0.05 2.62 -19.19
CA THR A 58 0.10 2.44 -20.65
C THR A 58 -0.71 3.50 -21.40
N GLU A 59 -1.96 3.73 -20.97
CA GLU A 59 -2.82 4.76 -21.55
C GLU A 59 -2.22 6.17 -21.35
N LEU A 60 -1.79 6.51 -20.13
CA LEU A 60 -1.14 7.80 -19.84
C LEU A 60 0.14 8.02 -20.67
N LEU A 61 1.02 7.01 -20.71
CA LEU A 61 2.31 7.09 -21.41
C LEU A 61 2.18 7.15 -22.93
N SER A 62 1.00 6.83 -23.49
CA SER A 62 0.71 7.03 -24.91
C SER A 62 0.47 8.50 -25.27
N GLY A 63 0.08 9.32 -24.29
CA GLY A 63 -0.25 10.74 -24.46
C GLY A 63 0.84 11.72 -24.02
N ILE A 64 1.99 11.25 -23.53
CA ILE A 64 3.08 12.10 -23.03
C ILE A 64 4.46 11.65 -23.56
N ASP A 65 5.44 12.55 -23.50
CA ASP A 65 6.85 12.19 -23.71
C ASP A 65 7.37 11.41 -22.49
N ARG A 66 7.46 10.09 -22.63
CA ARG A 66 7.96 9.19 -21.58
C ARG A 66 9.40 9.48 -21.16
N THR A 67 10.23 10.08 -22.02
CA THR A 67 11.63 10.40 -21.71
C THR A 67 11.75 11.58 -20.74
N ALA A 68 10.67 12.34 -20.56
CA ALA A 68 10.58 13.42 -19.60
C ALA A 68 10.24 12.94 -18.17
N VAL A 69 9.73 11.71 -17.99
CA VAL A 69 9.28 11.20 -16.69
C VAL A 69 10.48 10.96 -15.75
N ARG A 70 10.45 11.58 -14.57
CA ARG A 70 11.55 11.54 -13.58
C ARG A 70 11.21 10.79 -12.31
N ALA A 71 9.93 10.72 -11.94
CA ALA A 71 9.50 10.03 -10.73
C ALA A 71 8.06 9.54 -10.87
N ILE A 72 7.74 8.52 -10.09
CA ILE A 72 6.38 7.98 -9.91
C ILE A 72 6.11 7.95 -8.41
N ALA A 73 4.93 8.42 -8.01
CA ALA A 73 4.38 8.26 -6.67
C ALA A 73 3.13 7.39 -6.73
N VAL A 74 2.90 6.60 -5.68
CA VAL A 74 1.77 5.67 -5.57
C VAL A 74 0.96 6.06 -4.33
N ASP A 75 -0.32 6.29 -4.53
CA ASP A 75 -1.35 6.37 -3.50
C ASP A 75 -2.26 5.15 -3.62
N GLY A 76 -2.69 4.62 -2.48
CA GLY A 76 -3.49 3.41 -2.42
C GLY A 76 -4.52 3.45 -1.31
N THR A 77 -5.42 2.48 -1.31
CA THR A 77 -6.51 2.36 -0.33
C THR A 77 -5.96 2.03 1.06
N SER A 78 -5.62 3.08 1.80
CA SER A 78 -4.89 3.00 3.06
C SER A 78 -5.66 2.22 4.15
N GLY A 79 -4.94 1.33 4.85
CA GLY A 79 -5.50 0.34 5.78
C GLY A 79 -5.76 -1.03 5.14
N THR A 80 -5.47 -1.18 3.84
CA THR A 80 -5.46 -2.47 3.15
C THR A 80 -4.10 -3.14 3.30
N LEU A 81 -4.04 -4.38 3.81
CA LEU A 81 -2.81 -5.12 4.07
C LEU A 81 -2.75 -6.42 3.24
N LEU A 82 -1.56 -6.76 2.77
CA LEU A 82 -1.28 -7.91 1.92
C LEU A 82 -0.01 -8.63 2.39
N PRO A 83 -0.09 -9.92 2.78
CA PRO A 83 1.09 -10.71 3.10
C PRO A 83 1.77 -11.20 1.81
N VAL A 84 3.10 -11.14 1.80
CA VAL A 84 3.90 -11.60 0.66
C VAL A 84 5.07 -12.47 1.09
N ASP A 85 5.54 -13.28 0.15
CA ASP A 85 6.79 -14.01 0.28
C ASP A 85 8.02 -13.15 -0.05
N ALA A 86 9.21 -13.74 0.01
CA ALA A 86 10.47 -13.05 -0.27
C ALA A 86 10.60 -12.52 -1.72
N ALA A 87 9.76 -12.98 -2.64
CA ALA A 87 9.70 -12.50 -4.02
C ALA A 87 8.59 -11.45 -4.25
N GLY A 88 7.88 -11.04 -3.19
CA GLY A 88 6.75 -10.11 -3.27
C GLY A 88 5.46 -10.75 -3.81
N ARG A 89 5.40 -12.09 -3.89
CA ARG A 89 4.20 -12.80 -4.36
C ARG A 89 3.17 -12.84 -3.23
N PRO A 90 1.89 -12.49 -3.50
CA PRO A 90 0.82 -12.58 -2.50
C PRO A 90 0.67 -13.98 -1.94
N LEU A 91 0.55 -14.10 -0.61
CA LEU A 91 0.36 -15.38 0.10
C LEU A 91 -1.08 -15.65 0.53
N ALA A 92 -1.93 -14.63 0.52
CA ALA A 92 -3.34 -14.74 0.88
C ALA A 92 -4.16 -13.65 0.16
N GLU A 93 -5.50 -13.73 0.28
CA GLU A 93 -6.37 -12.61 -0.06
C GLU A 93 -6.04 -11.41 0.85
N PRO A 94 -5.95 -10.18 0.31
CA PRO A 94 -5.75 -9.00 1.12
C PRO A 94 -6.92 -8.76 2.08
N LEU A 95 -6.61 -8.18 3.24
CA LEU A 95 -7.62 -7.59 4.12
C LEU A 95 -7.74 -6.11 3.78
N MET A 96 -8.84 -5.75 3.13
CA MET A 96 -9.19 -4.39 2.72
C MET A 96 -9.39 -3.46 3.91
N TYR A 97 -9.31 -2.15 3.69
CA TYR A 97 -9.44 -1.12 4.74
C TYR A 97 -10.65 -1.31 5.68
N ASN A 98 -11.76 -1.85 5.19
CA ASN A 98 -13.01 -2.07 5.92
C ASN A 98 -13.20 -3.50 6.45
N ASP A 99 -12.32 -4.43 6.10
CA ASP A 99 -12.39 -5.79 6.63
C ASP A 99 -11.96 -5.82 8.09
N LYS A 100 -12.72 -6.55 8.89
CA LYS A 100 -12.50 -6.72 10.32
C LYS A 100 -11.71 -8.01 10.58
N VAL A 101 -10.76 -7.93 11.49
CA VAL A 101 -10.18 -9.09 12.16
C VAL A 101 -11.09 -9.48 13.32
N ASP A 102 -11.66 -10.67 13.24
CA ASP A 102 -12.52 -11.27 14.26
C ASP A 102 -11.70 -12.23 15.13
N ASP A 103 -10.83 -11.65 15.95
CA ASP A 103 -9.91 -12.37 16.85
C ASP A 103 -9.72 -11.54 18.13
N ASP A 104 -10.44 -11.92 19.19
CA ASP A 104 -10.46 -11.18 20.46
C ASP A 104 -9.08 -11.12 21.12
N ASP A 105 -8.23 -12.13 20.92
CA ASP A 105 -6.89 -12.15 21.51
C ASP A 105 -5.98 -11.11 20.84
N ILE A 106 -6.04 -10.99 19.51
CA ILE A 106 -5.36 -9.93 18.75
C ILE A 106 -5.83 -8.55 19.22
N LEU A 107 -7.15 -8.34 19.29
CA LEU A 107 -7.70 -7.03 19.66
C LEU A 107 -7.36 -6.66 21.11
N ALA A 108 -7.42 -7.62 22.03
CA ALA A 108 -7.04 -7.41 23.42
C ALA A 108 -5.54 -7.13 23.57
N ALA A 109 -4.68 -7.79 22.77
CA ALA A 109 -3.24 -7.51 22.76
C ALA A 109 -2.95 -6.07 22.36
N ILE A 110 -3.54 -5.58 21.28
CA ILE A 110 -3.42 -4.18 20.85
C ILE A 110 -3.93 -3.23 21.93
N ALA A 111 -5.13 -3.47 22.46
CA ALA A 111 -5.75 -2.58 23.45
C ALA A 111 -4.93 -2.45 24.74
N ARG A 112 -4.20 -3.50 25.14
CA ARG A 112 -3.35 -3.48 26.34
C ARG A 112 -2.07 -2.66 26.16
N THR A 113 -1.54 -2.56 24.95
CA THR A 113 -0.18 -2.03 24.72
C THR A 113 -0.16 -0.72 23.93
N ALA A 114 -1.10 -0.53 23.01
CA ALA A 114 -1.10 0.62 22.12
C ALA A 114 -1.51 1.90 22.87
N PRO A 115 -0.79 3.02 22.70
CA PRO A 115 -1.20 4.32 23.23
C PRO A 115 -2.64 4.66 22.79
N ALA A 116 -3.40 5.33 23.65
CA ALA A 116 -4.81 5.65 23.37
C ALA A 116 -4.99 6.48 22.09
N ALA A 117 -4.01 7.31 21.72
CA ALA A 117 -4.03 8.14 20.53
C ALA A 117 -3.60 7.40 19.23
N SER A 118 -3.16 6.14 19.32
CA SER A 118 -2.65 5.40 18.16
C SER A 118 -3.77 5.06 17.17
N ALA A 119 -3.48 5.19 15.87
CA ALA A 119 -4.39 4.76 14.80
C ALA A 119 -4.46 3.22 14.64
N ALA A 120 -3.67 2.47 15.42
CA ALA A 120 -3.61 1.01 15.37
C ALA A 120 -4.75 0.29 16.12
N HIS A 121 -5.61 1.04 16.83
CA HIS A 121 -6.76 0.46 17.55
C HIS A 121 -7.89 0.00 16.62
N GLY A 122 -8.66 -0.98 17.08
CA GLY A 122 -9.88 -1.45 16.44
C GLY A 122 -9.70 -2.58 15.42
N ALA A 123 -10.79 -3.28 15.14
CA ALA A 123 -10.79 -4.51 14.33
C ALA A 123 -10.40 -4.31 12.85
N THR A 124 -10.47 -3.09 12.34
CA THR A 124 -10.09 -2.77 10.96
C THR A 124 -8.67 -2.20 10.84
N SER A 125 -7.92 -2.11 11.94
CA SER A 125 -6.60 -1.49 11.94
C SER A 125 -5.58 -2.28 11.13
N GLY A 126 -4.53 -1.60 10.66
CA GLY A 126 -3.45 -2.26 9.95
C GLY A 126 -2.69 -3.24 10.84
N LEU A 127 -2.55 -2.91 12.12
CA LEU A 127 -1.87 -3.77 13.09
C LEU A 127 -2.63 -5.07 13.36
N ALA A 128 -3.96 -5.01 13.51
CA ALA A 128 -4.77 -6.23 13.68
C ALA A 128 -4.60 -7.17 12.47
N LYS A 129 -4.61 -6.61 11.26
CA LYS A 129 -4.41 -7.35 10.01
C LYS A 129 -2.99 -7.93 9.91
N ALA A 130 -1.97 -7.18 10.29
CA ALA A 130 -0.59 -7.65 10.32
C ALA A 130 -0.38 -8.80 11.32
N LEU A 131 -0.92 -8.67 12.54
CA LEU A 131 -0.91 -9.72 13.56
C LEU A 131 -1.64 -10.98 13.08
N ARG A 132 -2.73 -10.83 12.32
CA ARG A 132 -3.43 -11.98 11.72
C ARG A 132 -2.58 -12.69 10.67
N PHE A 133 -1.90 -11.93 9.80
CA PHE A 133 -1.14 -12.47 8.69
C PHE A 133 0.23 -13.03 9.06
N GLN A 134 0.85 -12.58 10.14
CA GLN A 134 2.20 -12.99 10.50
C GLN A 134 2.36 -14.50 10.73
N HIS A 135 1.29 -15.28 10.82
CA HIS A 135 1.36 -16.73 11.03
C HIS A 135 1.34 -17.55 9.73
N LEU A 136 1.26 -16.88 8.57
CA LEU A 136 1.28 -17.57 7.28
C LEU A 136 2.66 -18.24 7.03
N PRO A 137 2.67 -19.44 6.43
CA PRO A 137 3.92 -20.07 5.99
C PRO A 137 4.59 -19.22 4.91
N ASP A 138 5.93 -19.24 4.88
CA ASP A 138 6.77 -18.55 3.89
C ASP A 138 6.64 -17.02 3.84
N ILE A 139 5.95 -16.42 4.81
CA ILE A 139 5.79 -14.97 4.89
C ILE A 139 7.14 -14.27 5.11
N ALA A 140 7.40 -13.26 4.27
CA ALA A 140 8.57 -12.41 4.38
C ALA A 140 8.20 -10.97 4.76
N ALA A 141 7.02 -10.49 4.36
CA ALA A 141 6.54 -9.16 4.74
C ALA A 141 5.01 -9.07 4.75
N VAL A 142 4.48 -8.10 5.50
CA VAL A 142 3.09 -7.64 5.40
C VAL A 142 3.12 -6.19 4.91
N LEU A 143 2.54 -5.96 3.74
CA LEU A 143 2.64 -4.69 3.02
C LEU A 143 1.30 -3.98 2.94
N HIS A 144 1.31 -2.65 2.92
CA HIS A 144 0.13 -1.90 2.50
C HIS A 144 -0.05 -2.03 0.98
N GLN A 145 -1.27 -1.79 0.49
CA GLN A 145 -1.54 -1.84 -0.95
C GLN A 145 -0.58 -0.95 -1.77
N ALA A 146 -0.35 0.28 -1.31
CA ALA A 146 0.57 1.22 -1.98
C ALA A 146 2.01 0.67 -2.01
N ASP A 147 2.49 0.11 -0.89
CA ASP A 147 3.83 -0.50 -0.79
C ASP A 147 3.99 -1.64 -1.79
N TRP A 148 3.00 -2.52 -1.91
CA TRP A 148 3.07 -3.64 -2.85
C TRP A 148 3.09 -3.16 -4.31
N ILE A 149 2.29 -2.15 -4.66
CA ILE A 149 2.32 -1.55 -6.00
C ILE A 149 3.68 -0.88 -6.28
N ALA A 150 4.22 -0.13 -5.32
CA ALA A 150 5.56 0.47 -5.42
C ALA A 150 6.67 -0.60 -5.54
N GLY A 151 6.53 -1.72 -4.82
CA GLY A 151 7.42 -2.86 -4.88
C GLY A 151 7.44 -3.55 -6.24
N ASN A 152 6.30 -3.62 -6.94
CA ASN A 152 6.25 -4.14 -8.32
C ASN A 152 7.04 -3.28 -9.33
N PHE A 153 7.22 -1.98 -9.07
CA PHE A 153 8.08 -1.11 -9.90
C PHE A 153 9.55 -1.20 -9.53
N SER A 154 9.84 -1.25 -8.23
CA SER A 154 11.20 -1.08 -7.69
C SER A 154 11.93 -2.40 -7.41
N GLY A 155 11.21 -3.51 -7.30
CA GLY A 155 11.71 -4.78 -6.74
C GLY A 155 11.96 -4.72 -5.23
N ARG A 156 11.53 -3.65 -4.54
CA ARG A 156 11.72 -3.43 -3.11
C ARG A 156 10.40 -3.56 -2.38
N PHE A 157 10.27 -4.64 -1.61
CA PHE A 157 9.09 -4.98 -0.83
C PHE A 157 9.34 -4.79 0.68
N ASP A 158 10.21 -3.84 1.03
CA ASP A 158 10.71 -3.60 2.38
C ASP A 158 10.62 -2.12 2.78
N VAL A 159 9.84 -1.31 2.05
CA VAL A 159 9.72 0.14 2.26
C VAL A 159 8.25 0.55 2.26
N SER A 160 7.87 1.46 3.16
CA SER A 160 6.56 2.08 3.19
C SER A 160 6.65 3.59 3.36
N ASP A 161 5.53 4.27 3.14
CA ASP A 161 5.36 5.67 3.51
C ASP A 161 4.70 5.80 4.89
N GLU A 162 4.93 6.94 5.54
CA GLU A 162 4.45 7.21 6.89
C GLU A 162 2.92 7.25 6.99
N ASN A 163 2.19 7.63 5.94
CA ASN A 163 0.72 7.72 6.01
C ASN A 163 0.08 6.33 6.04
N ASN A 164 0.59 5.39 5.25
CA ASN A 164 0.14 4.01 5.29
C ASN A 164 0.59 3.33 6.60
N ALA A 165 1.87 3.46 6.94
CA ALA A 165 2.44 2.88 8.15
C ALA A 165 1.76 3.37 9.46
N LEU A 166 1.32 4.64 9.51
CA LEU A 166 0.60 5.22 10.66
C LEU A 166 -0.62 4.38 11.06
N LYS A 167 -1.39 3.85 10.10
CA LYS A 167 -2.57 3.00 10.39
C LYS A 167 -2.23 1.64 10.97
N THR A 168 -0.96 1.27 10.93
CA THR A 168 -0.38 0.07 11.52
C THR A 168 0.34 0.38 12.85
N GLY A 169 0.34 1.65 13.28
CA GLY A 169 0.88 2.10 14.56
C GLY A 169 2.30 2.67 14.49
N TYR A 170 2.79 3.00 13.29
CA TYR A 170 4.05 3.71 13.11
C TYR A 170 4.02 5.07 13.84
N ASP A 171 5.12 5.41 14.50
CA ASP A 171 5.30 6.70 15.15
C ASP A 171 5.93 7.67 14.15
N VAL A 172 5.11 8.58 13.63
CA VAL A 172 5.52 9.58 12.62
C VAL A 172 6.41 10.68 13.19
N GLU A 173 6.33 10.94 14.50
CA GLU A 173 7.20 11.94 15.15
C GLU A 173 8.61 11.38 15.36
N ALA A 174 8.69 10.16 15.89
CA ALA A 174 9.96 9.46 16.11
C ALA A 174 10.48 8.74 14.85
N ARG A 175 9.69 8.68 13.78
CA ARG A 175 9.99 8.02 12.49
C ARG A 175 10.49 6.59 12.67
N ARG A 176 9.73 5.79 13.42
CA ARG A 176 10.06 4.39 13.71
C ARG A 176 8.82 3.56 14.04
N TRP A 177 8.96 2.25 13.93
CA TRP A 177 8.07 1.31 14.61
C TRP A 177 8.31 1.39 16.12
N PRO A 178 7.31 1.79 16.93
CA PRO A 178 7.49 1.92 18.36
C PRO A 178 7.52 0.55 19.06
N GLU A 179 8.23 0.46 20.19
CA GLU A 179 8.48 -0.81 20.92
C GLU A 179 7.19 -1.54 21.33
N TRP A 180 6.11 -0.79 21.58
CA TRP A 180 4.82 -1.38 21.96
C TRP A 180 4.22 -2.25 20.84
N ILE A 181 4.62 -2.07 19.58
CA ILE A 181 4.21 -2.96 18.48
C ILE A 181 4.71 -4.38 18.75
N ALA A 182 5.98 -4.55 19.11
CA ALA A 182 6.53 -5.87 19.45
C ALA A 182 5.84 -6.47 20.68
N ALA A 183 5.46 -5.63 21.66
CA ALA A 183 4.74 -6.07 22.85
C ALA A 183 3.34 -6.63 22.56
N THR A 184 2.76 -6.36 21.38
CA THR A 184 1.50 -6.98 20.93
C THR A 184 1.68 -8.44 20.49
N GLY A 185 2.93 -8.90 20.35
CA GLY A 185 3.29 -10.17 19.72
C GLY A 185 3.58 -10.05 18.22
N MET A 186 3.66 -8.83 17.68
CA MET A 186 4.00 -8.60 16.28
C MET A 186 5.47 -8.89 16.00
N ARG A 187 5.72 -9.70 14.97
CA ARG A 187 7.03 -9.87 14.33
C ARG A 187 7.38 -8.62 13.51
N VAL A 188 8.04 -7.65 14.16
CA VAL A 188 8.35 -6.33 13.57
C VAL A 188 9.20 -6.43 12.31
N GLU A 189 9.99 -7.48 12.16
CA GLU A 189 10.80 -7.76 10.96
C GLU A 189 9.97 -8.03 9.70
N LEU A 190 8.66 -8.32 9.84
CA LEU A 190 7.75 -8.44 8.70
C LEU A 190 7.15 -7.10 8.25
N LEU A 191 7.34 -6.02 9.03
CA LEU A 191 6.84 -4.71 8.67
C LEU A 191 7.87 -4.00 7.78
N PRO A 192 7.42 -3.25 6.76
CA PRO A 192 8.32 -2.48 5.91
C PRO A 192 9.02 -1.38 6.71
N ARG A 193 10.22 -0.97 6.25
CA ARG A 193 11.01 0.09 6.87
C ARG A 193 10.41 1.48 6.71
#